data_AF-A0A3M1GQN3-F1
#
_entry.id   AF-A0A3M1GQN3-F1
#
_cell.length_a   1.000
_cell.length_b   1.000
_cell.length_c   1.000
_cell.angle_alpha   90.00
_cell.angle_beta   90.00
_cell.angle_gamma   90.00
#
_symmetry.space_group_name_H-M   'P 1'
#
loop_
_entity.id
_entity.type
_entity.pdbx_description
1 polymer ?
#
loop_
_entity_poly.entity_id
_entity_poly.type
_entity_poly.pdbx_seq_one_letter_code
_entity_poly.pdbx_strand_id
1 'polypeptide(L)' 'MRWQDYITVDPNICHGKACIKGTRIMVSVILDNLGAGLTPEEILEDYPSLKAEAIRAAILYA' A
#
# COMPACT_ATOMS: atom_id res chain seq x y z
N MET A 1 2.04 5.78 14.77
CA MET A 1 1.22 5.54 13.57
C MET A 1 0.78 4.09 13.57
N ARG A 2 -0.49 3.80 13.29
CA ARG A 2 -1.00 2.42 13.22
C ARG A 2 -1.31 2.08 11.76
N TRP A 3 -0.82 0.95 11.27
CA TRP A 3 -1.02 0.57 9.87
C TRP A 3 -2.50 0.30 9.56
N GLN A 4 -3.30 -0.10 10.56
CA GLN A 4 -4.74 -0.37 10.46
C GLN A 4 -5.55 0.85 10.03
N ASP A 5 -5.02 2.07 10.22
CA ASP A 5 -5.69 3.30 9.80
C ASP A 5 -5.59 3.49 8.26
N TYR A 6 -4.65 2.80 7.60
CA TYR A 6 -4.31 2.94 6.18
C TYR A 6 -4.49 1.67 5.35
N ILE A 7 -4.53 0.50 5.96
CA ILE A 7 -4.67 -0.79 5.27
C ILE A 7 -5.99 -1.44 5.66
N THR A 8 -6.67 -1.99 4.67
CA THR A 8 -7.91 -2.75 4.83
C THR A 8 -7.75 -4.15 4.23
N VAL A 9 -8.43 -5.12 4.84
CA VAL A 9 -8.56 -6.48 4.33
C VAL A 9 -10.05 -6.76 4.24
N ASP A 10 -10.58 -6.88 3.04
CA ASP A 10 -11.99 -7.18 2.80
C ASP A 10 -12.07 -8.37 1.83
N PRO A 11 -12.74 -9.49 2.20
CA PRO A 11 -12.91 -10.64 1.30
C PRO A 11 -13.51 -10.29 -0.08
N ASN A 12 -14.31 -9.21 -0.16
CA ASN A 12 -14.93 -8.74 -1.39
C ASN A 12 -14.01 -7.83 -2.22
N ILE A 13 -12.88 -7.38 -1.67
CA ILE A 13 -11.91 -6.49 -2.33
C ILE A 13 -10.59 -7.24 -2.51
N CYS A 14 -10.12 -7.33 -3.76
CA CYS A 14 -8.85 -8.00 -4.08
C CYS A 14 -8.74 -9.42 -3.49
N HIS A 15 -9.87 -10.14 -3.39
CA HIS A 15 -9.96 -11.50 -2.85
C HIS A 15 -9.47 -11.64 -1.39
N GLY A 16 -9.70 -10.63 -0.55
CA GLY A 16 -9.24 -10.66 0.85
C GLY A 16 -7.73 -10.39 1.01
N LYS A 17 -7.07 -9.83 -0.01
CA LYS A 17 -5.70 -9.35 0.12
C LYS A 17 -5.68 -7.99 0.81
N ALA A 18 -4.60 -7.73 1.54
CA ALA A 18 -4.37 -6.43 2.18
C ALA A 18 -4.18 -5.35 1.11
N CYS A 19 -5.00 -4.30 1.20
CA CYS A 19 -5.01 -3.18 0.27
C CYS A 19 -4.96 -1.84 1.01
N ILE A 20 -4.43 -0.82 0.36
CA ILE A 20 -4.49 0.54 0.88
C ILE A 20 -5.94 1.02 0.89
N LYS A 21 -6.40 1.50 2.05
CA LYS A 21 -7.78 1.92 2.31
C LYS A 21 -8.22 2.99 1.32
N GLY A 22 -9.39 2.79 0.72
CA GLY A 22 -9.93 3.68 -0.31
C GLY A 22 -9.34 3.49 -1.71
N THR A 23 -8.46 2.51 -1.89
CA THR A 23 -7.87 2.16 -3.20
C THR A 23 -8.03 0.66 -3.47
N ARG A 24 -7.67 0.23 -4.68
CA ARG A 24 -7.48 -1.19 -5.03
C ARG A 24 -5.99 -1.56 -5.18
N ILE A 25 -5.11 -0.79 -4.54
CA ILE A 25 -3.67 -1.02 -4.57
C ILE A 25 -3.33 -1.96 -3.41
N MET A 26 -2.81 -3.14 -3.75
CA MET A 26 -2.42 -4.14 -2.76
C MET A 26 -1.15 -3.71 -2.05
N VAL A 27 -1.02 -4.09 -0.77
CA VAL A 27 0.22 -3.89 0.00
C VAL A 27 1.40 -4.58 -0.69
N SER A 28 1.18 -5.76 -1.28
CA SER A 28 2.22 -6.47 -2.03
C SER A 28 2.82 -5.65 -3.17
N VAL A 29 1.99 -4.88 -3.90
CA VAL A 29 2.46 -4.04 -5.02
C VAL A 29 3.45 -2.98 -4.52
N ILE A 30 3.17 -2.38 -3.37
CA ILE A 30 4.06 -1.40 -2.76
C ILE A 30 5.37 -2.05 -2.32
N LEU A 31 5.29 -3.23 -1.69
CA LEU A 31 6.48 -3.96 -1.25
C LEU A 31 7.32 -4.48 -2.43
N ASP A 32 6.68 -4.90 -3.52
CA ASP A 32 7.35 -5.35 -4.74
C ASP A 32 8.11 -4.18 -5.39
N ASN A 33 7.50 -2.99 -5.46
CA ASN A 33 8.16 -1.79 -5.98
C ASN A 33 9.35 -1.37 -5.10
N LEU A 34 9.18 -1.37 -3.78
CA LEU A 34 10.28 -1.11 -2.85
C LEU A 34 11.40 -2.15 -3.00
N GLY A 35 11.05 -3.43 -3.17
CA GLY A 35 11.99 -4.52 -3.43
C GLY A 35 12.71 -4.40 -4.78
N ALA A 36 12.07 -3.80 -5.77
CA ALA A 36 12.66 -3.46 -7.06
C ALA A 36 13.56 -2.20 -7.01
N GLY A 37 13.62 -1.51 -5.87
CA GLY A 37 14.49 -0.35 -5.66
C GLY A 37 13.84 0.99 -5.97
N LEU A 38 12.53 1.05 -6.21
CA LEU A 38 11.82 2.31 -6.38
C LEU A 38 11.78 3.08 -5.06
N THR A 39 11.94 4.40 -5.16
CA THR A 39 11.78 5.33 -4.05
C THR A 39 10.29 5.55 -3.74
N PRO A 40 9.95 5.93 -2.50
CA PRO A 40 8.57 6.30 -2.15
C PRO A 40 8.00 7.39 -3.06
N GLU A 41 8.82 8.33 -3.52
CA GLU A 41 8.44 9.41 -4.42
C GLU A 41 8.01 8.87 -5.80
N GLU A 42 8.81 7.99 -6.40
CA GLU A 42 8.47 7.32 -7.67
C GLU A 42 7.19 6.49 -7.54
N ILE A 43 6.99 5.80 -6.41
CA ILE A 43 5.76 5.05 -6.15
C ILE A 43 4.55 6.00 -6.04
N LEU A 44 4.71 7.20 -5.47
CA LEU A 44 3.61 8.18 -5.40
C LEU A 44 3.30 8.80 -6.77
N GLU A 45 4.30 8.94 -7.64
CA GLU A 45 4.11 9.38 -9.02
C GLU A 45 3.31 8.34 -9.84
N ASP A 46 3.65 7.06 -9.71
CA ASP A 46 2.94 5.95 -10.36
C ASP A 46 1.53 5.74 -9.79
N TYR A 47 1.36 6.00 -8.50
CA TYR A 47 0.10 5.81 -7.78
C TYR A 47 -0.33 7.10 -7.06
N PRO A 48 -0.85 8.12 -7.78
CA PRO A 48 -1.21 9.42 -7.21
C PRO A 48 -2.38 9.37 -6.19
N SER A 49 -3.08 8.24 -6.12
CA SER A 49 -4.10 7.99 -5.08
C SER A 49 -3.51 7.56 -3.74
N LEU A 50 -2.23 7.19 -3.70
CA LEU A 50 -1.52 6.86 -2.47
C LEU A 50 -1.11 8.13 -1.72
N LYS A 51 -0.94 7.95 -0.42
CA LYS A 51 -0.32 8.94 0.45
C LYS A 51 1.02 8.38 0.92
N ALA A 52 1.98 9.25 1.22
CA ALA A 52 3.28 8.82 1.76
C ALA A 52 3.12 7.98 3.03
N GLU A 53 2.10 8.26 3.84
CA GLU A 53 1.73 7.45 5.00
C GLU A 53 1.31 6.03 4.62
N ALA A 54 0.61 5.83 3.50
CA ALA A 54 0.20 4.50 3.06
C ALA A 54 1.39 3.61 2.73
N ILE A 55 2.45 4.18 2.16
CA ILE A 55 3.70 3.45 1.88
C ILE A 55 4.38 3.03 3.19
N ARG A 56 4.47 3.94 4.18
CA ARG A 56 4.99 3.59 5.51
C ARG A 56 4.13 2.53 6.22
N ALA A 57 2.81 2.60 6.07
CA ALA A 57 1.90 1.61 6.61
C ALA A 57 2.10 0.23 5.96
N ALA A 58 2.34 0.18 4.65
CA ALA A 58 2.63 -1.06 3.92
C ALA A 58 3.87 -1.76 4.48
N ILE A 59 4.93 -1.00 4.78
CA ILE A 59 6.17 -1.52 5.40
C ILE A 59 5.90 -2.03 6.82
N LEU A 60 5.12 -1.31 7.63
CA LEU A 60 4.81 -1.71 9.01
C LEU A 60 3.85 -2.91 9.14
N TYR A 61 3.13 -3.24 8.06
CA TYR A 61 2.20 -4.36 8.03
C TYR A 61 2.88 -5.70 7.74
N ALA A 62 3.95 -5.68 6.93
CA ALA A 62 4.76 -6.85 6.58
C ALA A 62 5.76 -7.20 7.69
#